data_AF-A0A1H1SR92-F1
#
_entry.id   AF-A0A1H1SR92-F1
#
_cell.length_a   1.000
_cell.length_b   1.000
_cell.length_c   1.000
_cell.angle_alpha   90.00
_cell.angle_beta   90.00
_cell.angle_gamma   90.00
#
_symmetry.space_group_name_H-M   'P 1'
#
loop_
_entity.id
_entity.type
_entity.pdbx_description
1 polymer ?
#
loop_
_entity_poly.entity_id
_entity_poly.type
_entity_poly.pdbx_seq_one_letter_code
_entity_poly.pdbx_strand_id
1 'polypeptide(L)'
;MAADGDAIRGSGLAPCATLVGEVATMQVPSRVWLREVGPRDGLQNEPPVPTAGKIELLDALSKTGLSRIEAVSFVHPKAIPQMGDAAEVWAAAAKSPHVTYSALVPNPVGARRAVEAGFTELEVVVSASDTHNRANLNRTTAESLAELGPLIEYAHGRGARCQVIVATSWGCPYEGDIPVEQTVGVARAALAAGADSLAYGDTTGMATPTRVEDLVGRTREAFPDTSLALHFHNTRGTGLANLLTALRLGVTDFDASVGGLGGCPYAPGASGNIATEEVVHMLADMGVETGVDLELLLDVAATAERLVGHQVPSQVLRAGPRSRTVPTPANLRPGD
;
A
#
# COMPACT_ATOMS: atom_id res chain seq x y z
N MET A 1 -42.61 29.78 -40.04
CA MET A 1 -42.74 28.62 -40.95
C MET A 1 -41.66 28.74 -42.02
N ALA A 2 -41.05 27.61 -42.37
CA ALA A 2 -39.82 27.42 -43.15
C ALA A 2 -38.51 27.44 -42.33
N ALA A 3 -37.95 26.25 -42.08
CA ALA A 3 -36.60 25.86 -42.49
C ALA A 3 -36.40 24.37 -42.16
N ASP A 4 -36.02 23.61 -43.19
CA ASP A 4 -35.57 22.22 -43.15
C ASP A 4 -34.42 22.02 -42.16
N GLY A 5 -34.41 20.86 -41.51
CA GLY A 5 -33.33 20.38 -40.67
C GLY A 5 -33.18 18.87 -40.85
N ASP A 6 -32.04 18.52 -41.40
CA ASP A 6 -31.68 17.29 -42.08
C ASP A 6 -31.48 16.07 -41.15
N ALA A 7 -31.36 14.92 -41.80
CA ALA A 7 -31.25 13.55 -41.34
C ALA A 7 -30.46 13.26 -40.04
N ILE A 8 -31.03 12.37 -39.20
CA ILE A 8 -30.27 11.34 -38.49
C ILE A 8 -30.93 9.99 -38.79
N ARG A 9 -30.51 9.35 -39.88
CA ARG A 9 -30.73 7.93 -40.14
C ARG A 9 -29.50 7.16 -39.67
N GLY A 10 -29.73 6.21 -38.76
CA GLY A 10 -29.07 4.90 -38.74
C GLY A 10 -27.63 4.84 -38.24
N SER A 11 -27.46 4.39 -37.00
CA SER A 11 -26.52 3.30 -36.75
C SER A 11 -27.21 2.28 -35.85
N GLY A 12 -27.44 1.09 -36.40
CA GLY A 12 -28.00 -0.02 -35.64
C GLY A 12 -27.01 -0.42 -34.56
N LEU A 13 -27.41 -0.29 -33.30
CA LEU A 13 -26.76 -1.00 -32.21
C LEU A 13 -26.89 -2.49 -32.52
N ALA A 14 -25.77 -3.12 -32.86
CA ALA A 14 -25.71 -4.57 -32.99
C ALA A 14 -26.19 -5.20 -31.67
N PRO A 15 -26.97 -6.29 -31.71
CA PRO A 15 -27.39 -6.97 -30.50
C PRO A 15 -26.14 -7.42 -29.76
N CYS A 16 -26.09 -7.11 -28.46
CA CYS A 16 -25.05 -7.54 -27.53
C CYS A 16 -24.91 -9.05 -27.66
N ALA A 17 -23.86 -9.49 -28.35
CA ALA A 17 -23.58 -10.90 -28.53
C ALA A 17 -23.43 -11.53 -27.15
N THR A 18 -24.18 -12.59 -26.92
CA THR A 18 -24.13 -13.39 -25.71
C THR A 18 -22.72 -13.98 -25.62
N LEU A 19 -21.83 -13.32 -24.88
CA LEU A 19 -20.52 -13.83 -24.50
C LEU A 19 -20.74 -14.90 -23.42
N VAL A 20 -21.27 -16.05 -23.84
CA VAL A 20 -21.08 -17.31 -23.10
C VAL A 20 -19.98 -18.08 -23.82
N GLY A 21 -18.83 -17.44 -23.97
CA GLY A 21 -17.56 -18.15 -24.19
C GLY A 21 -17.05 -18.63 -22.83
N GLU A 22 -16.24 -19.69 -22.83
CA GLU A 22 -15.43 -20.04 -21.66
C GLU A 22 -14.86 -18.76 -21.06
N VAL A 23 -15.17 -18.49 -19.79
CA VAL A 23 -14.62 -17.33 -19.09
C VAL A 23 -13.11 -17.49 -19.16
N ALA A 24 -12.45 -16.67 -19.98
CA ALA A 24 -11.01 -16.68 -20.09
C ALA A 24 -10.46 -16.51 -18.67
N THR A 25 -9.81 -17.54 -18.15
CA THR A 25 -9.21 -17.49 -16.83
C THR A 25 -8.20 -16.35 -16.84
N MET A 26 -8.46 -15.33 -16.02
CA MET A 26 -7.59 -14.18 -15.91
C MET A 26 -6.19 -14.67 -15.51
N GLN A 27 -5.18 -14.39 -16.33
CA GLN A 27 -3.80 -14.77 -16.03
C GLN A 27 -3.28 -13.88 -14.91
N VAL A 28 -3.27 -14.41 -13.69
CA VAL A 28 -2.76 -13.76 -12.48
C VAL A 28 -1.92 -14.76 -11.67
N PRO A 29 -1.00 -14.30 -10.81
CA PRO A 29 -0.27 -15.17 -9.89
C PRO A 29 -1.24 -15.97 -9.00
N SER A 30 -0.87 -17.21 -8.67
CA SER A 30 -1.65 -18.04 -7.74
C SER A 30 -1.56 -17.56 -6.28
N ARG A 31 -0.54 -16.76 -5.97
CA ARG A 31 -0.28 -16.24 -4.63
C ARG A 31 0.33 -14.85 -4.68
N VAL A 32 -0.01 -14.03 -3.68
CA VAL A 32 0.60 -12.73 -3.43
C VAL A 32 1.05 -12.60 -1.96
N TRP A 33 1.91 -11.63 -1.71
CA TRP A 33 2.42 -11.27 -0.40
C TRP A 33 1.95 -9.87 -0.05
N LEU A 34 1.27 -9.75 1.09
CA LEU A 34 0.81 -8.47 1.61
C LEU A 34 1.74 -8.02 2.73
N ARG A 35 2.21 -6.78 2.65
CA ARG A 35 2.79 -6.07 3.79
C ARG A 35 1.73 -5.13 4.35
N GLU A 36 1.41 -5.35 5.61
CA GLU A 36 0.52 -4.48 6.37
C GLU A 36 1.30 -3.26 6.86
N VAL A 37 0.88 -2.07 6.43
CA VAL A 37 1.54 -0.80 6.77
C VAL A 37 0.77 0.02 7.81
N GLY A 38 -0.37 -0.45 8.28
CA GLY A 38 -1.25 0.23 9.22
C GLY A 38 -0.57 0.73 10.50
N PRO A 39 0.26 -0.07 11.19
CA PRO A 39 0.96 0.38 12.40
C PRO A 39 1.88 1.58 12.19
N ARG A 40 2.42 1.75 10.96
CA ARG A 40 3.30 2.85 10.58
C ARG A 40 2.56 3.90 9.76
N ASP A 41 2.32 3.60 8.49
CA ASP A 41 1.74 4.52 7.52
C ASP A 41 0.29 4.87 7.85
N GLY A 42 -0.48 3.86 8.25
CA GLY A 42 -1.89 4.03 8.59
C GLY A 42 -2.08 4.97 9.78
N LEU A 43 -1.32 4.76 10.86
CA LEU A 43 -1.43 5.57 12.07
C LEU A 43 -0.77 6.95 11.95
N GLN A 44 0.19 7.15 11.05
CA GLN A 44 1.06 8.35 11.02
C GLN A 44 0.30 9.69 11.01
N ASN A 45 -0.83 9.76 10.30
CA ASN A 45 -1.62 10.99 10.16
C ASN A 45 -2.87 11.01 11.05
N GLU A 46 -3.02 10.03 11.94
CA GLU A 46 -4.15 9.92 12.84
C GLU A 46 -3.98 10.75 14.11
N PRO A 47 -5.08 11.05 14.83
CA PRO A 47 -4.99 11.53 16.21
C PRO A 47 -4.06 10.65 17.05
N PRO A 48 -3.41 11.21 18.09
CA PRO A 48 -2.45 10.47 18.89
C PRO A 48 -3.00 9.14 19.44
N VAL A 49 -2.41 8.02 19.01
CA VAL A 49 -2.74 6.69 19.52
C VAL A 49 -1.75 6.34 20.64
N PRO A 50 -2.21 5.96 21.84
CA PRO A 50 -1.32 5.58 22.95
C PRO A 50 -0.44 4.38 22.59
N THR A 51 0.77 4.30 23.18
CA THR A 51 1.70 3.18 22.99
C THR A 51 1.03 1.81 23.14
N ALA A 52 0.20 1.64 24.19
CA ALA A 52 -0.52 0.39 24.44
C ALA A 52 -1.47 0.01 23.30
N GLY A 53 -2.11 0.99 22.65
CA GLY A 53 -2.96 0.77 21.49
C GLY A 53 -2.17 0.35 20.24
N LYS A 54 -0.97 0.92 20.04
CA LYS A 54 -0.08 0.51 18.95
C LYS A 54 0.42 -0.92 19.14
N ILE A 55 0.76 -1.29 20.38
CA ILE A 55 1.14 -2.66 20.74
C ILE A 55 -0.03 -3.61 20.50
N GLU A 56 -1.23 -3.26 20.97
CA GLU A 56 -2.45 -4.04 20.73
C GLU A 56 -2.67 -4.30 19.24
N LEU A 57 -2.58 -3.25 18.41
CA LEU A 57 -2.74 -3.36 16.96
C LEU A 57 -1.69 -4.28 16.33
N LEU A 58 -0.41 -4.06 16.65
CA LEU A 58 0.70 -4.84 16.09
C LEU A 58 0.60 -6.33 16.47
N ASP A 59 0.29 -6.63 17.73
CA ASP A 59 0.13 -8.00 18.22
C ASP A 59 -1.09 -8.70 17.63
N ALA A 60 -2.17 -7.97 17.37
CA ALA A 60 -3.36 -8.50 16.73
C ALA A 60 -3.10 -8.82 15.24
N LEU A 61 -2.48 -7.89 14.51
CA LEU A 61 -2.08 -8.11 13.10
C LEU A 61 -1.13 -9.30 12.95
N SER A 62 -0.24 -9.52 13.93
CA SER A 62 0.72 -10.63 13.91
C SER A 62 0.08 -12.03 13.96
N LYS A 63 -1.24 -12.11 14.24
CA LYS A 63 -2.01 -13.35 14.35
C LYS A 63 -2.92 -13.61 13.15
N THR A 64 -3.00 -12.70 12.18
CA THR A 64 -3.92 -12.81 11.04
C THR A 64 -3.38 -13.67 9.91
N GLY A 65 -2.13 -14.16 9.99
CA GLY A 65 -1.47 -14.88 8.90
C GLY A 65 -0.75 -13.98 7.89
N LEU A 66 -0.74 -12.66 8.10
CA LEU A 66 0.18 -11.74 7.41
C LEU A 66 1.62 -12.24 7.52
N SER A 67 2.38 -12.18 6.43
CA SER A 67 3.80 -12.58 6.43
C SER A 67 4.73 -11.38 6.61
N ARG A 68 4.25 -10.15 6.39
CA ARG A 68 5.04 -8.92 6.51
C ARG A 68 4.23 -7.82 7.18
N ILE A 69 4.86 -7.10 8.12
CA ILE A 69 4.27 -5.95 8.79
C ILE A 69 5.33 -4.84 8.90
N GLU A 70 5.01 -3.65 8.39
CA GLU A 70 5.79 -2.45 8.66
C GLU A 70 5.41 -1.92 10.03
N ALA A 71 6.24 -2.22 11.03
CA ALA A 71 5.84 -2.12 12.43
C ALA A 71 5.92 -0.69 12.97
N VAL A 72 6.99 0.02 12.63
CA VAL A 72 7.33 1.33 13.22
C VAL A 72 8.15 2.19 12.25
N SER A 73 8.30 3.48 12.58
CA SER A 73 9.22 4.39 11.88
C SER A 73 10.21 5.01 12.86
N PHE A 74 11.50 4.97 12.54
CA PHE A 74 12.57 5.65 13.30
C PHE A 74 12.81 7.08 12.79
N VAL A 75 11.73 7.77 12.43
CA VAL A 75 11.72 9.19 12.12
C VAL A 75 11.95 10.05 13.37
N HIS A 76 12.33 11.31 13.17
CA HIS A 76 12.48 12.23 14.27
C HIS A 76 11.10 12.56 14.89
N PRO A 77 10.90 12.46 16.22
CA PRO A 77 9.59 12.66 16.85
C PRO A 77 8.99 14.06 16.62
N LYS A 78 9.82 15.08 16.36
CA LYS A 78 9.31 16.41 15.98
C LYS A 78 8.67 16.45 14.59
N ALA A 79 9.13 15.59 13.66
CA ALA A 79 8.57 15.53 12.32
C ALA A 79 7.25 14.74 12.35
N ILE A 80 7.25 13.58 13.01
CA ILE A 80 6.06 12.73 13.16
C ILE A 80 5.92 12.33 14.65
N PRO A 81 5.19 13.12 15.46
CA PRO A 81 5.01 12.84 16.90
C PRO A 81 4.37 11.49 17.17
N GLN A 82 3.45 11.08 16.30
CA GLN A 82 2.75 9.81 16.35
C GLN A 82 3.68 8.59 16.30
N MET A 83 4.92 8.73 15.80
CA MET A 83 5.94 7.67 15.74
C MET A 83 7.05 7.84 16.79
N GLY A 84 6.87 8.74 17.76
CA GLY A 84 7.90 9.07 18.76
C GLY A 84 8.27 7.93 19.72
N ASP A 85 7.35 6.98 19.91
CA ASP A 85 7.43 5.83 20.80
C ASP A 85 7.84 4.52 20.08
N ALA A 86 8.36 4.60 18.85
CA ALA A 86 8.72 3.44 18.03
C ALA A 86 9.55 2.36 18.76
N ALA A 87 10.57 2.76 19.52
CA ALA A 87 11.41 1.82 20.26
C ALA A 87 10.67 1.14 21.43
N GLU A 88 9.75 1.85 22.09
CA GLU A 88 8.94 1.32 23.19
C GLU A 88 7.91 0.32 22.66
N VAL A 89 7.18 0.68 21.60
CA VAL A 89 6.24 -0.21 20.91
C VAL A 89 6.93 -1.49 20.46
N TRP A 90 8.07 -1.36 19.77
CA TRP A 90 8.79 -2.53 19.25
C TRP A 90 9.33 -3.45 20.35
N ALA A 91 9.85 -2.87 21.44
CA ALA A 91 10.37 -3.66 22.56
C ALA A 91 9.26 -4.44 23.27
N ALA A 92 8.08 -3.85 23.44
CA ALA A 92 6.97 -4.42 24.20
C ALA A 92 6.08 -5.37 23.40
N ALA A 93 6.00 -5.23 22.07
CA ALA A 93 5.19 -6.09 21.22
C ALA A 93 5.62 -7.56 21.32
N ALA A 94 4.65 -8.47 21.37
CA ALA A 94 4.88 -9.91 21.48
C ALA A 94 5.62 -10.44 20.26
N LYS A 95 5.27 -9.96 19.06
CA LYS A 95 5.81 -10.34 17.74
C LYS A 95 5.62 -11.84 17.43
N SER A 96 5.30 -12.16 16.19
CA SER A 96 5.19 -13.53 15.69
C SER A 96 6.48 -13.93 14.97
N PRO A 97 7.05 -15.12 15.24
CA PRO A 97 8.23 -15.60 14.52
C PRO A 97 7.95 -15.92 13.04
N HIS A 98 6.68 -15.93 12.62
CA HIS A 98 6.26 -16.18 11.24
C HIS A 98 6.10 -14.90 10.41
N VAL A 99 6.27 -13.73 11.03
CA VAL A 99 6.12 -12.43 10.40
C VAL A 99 7.50 -11.80 10.26
N THR A 100 7.80 -11.31 9.07
CA THR A 100 8.91 -10.41 8.85
C THR A 100 8.48 -8.98 9.18
N TYR A 101 9.12 -8.37 10.17
CA TYR A 101 8.84 -7.00 10.56
C TYR A 101 9.87 -6.05 9.94
N SER A 102 9.37 -4.99 9.33
CA SER A 102 10.20 -3.91 8.79
C SER A 102 10.02 -2.61 9.58
N ALA A 103 11.00 -1.73 9.45
CA ALA A 103 10.93 -0.37 9.99
C ALA A 103 11.30 0.67 8.93
N LEU A 104 10.53 1.75 8.88
CA LEU A 104 10.85 2.90 8.04
C LEU A 104 11.99 3.71 8.66
N VAL A 105 12.99 4.03 7.85
CA VAL A 105 14.18 4.78 8.27
C VAL A 105 14.47 5.91 7.29
N PRO A 106 14.28 7.19 7.68
CA PRO A 106 14.40 8.30 6.73
C PRO A 106 15.85 8.71 6.44
N ASN A 107 16.81 8.25 7.23
CA ASN A 107 18.23 8.64 7.15
C ASN A 107 19.14 7.65 7.91
N PRO A 108 20.48 7.78 7.82
CA PRO A 108 21.43 6.89 8.49
C PRO A 108 21.32 6.85 10.03
N VAL A 109 20.76 7.88 10.67
CA VAL A 109 20.52 7.86 12.13
C VAL A 109 19.33 6.95 12.44
N GLY A 110 18.24 7.05 11.68
CA GLY A 110 17.10 6.14 11.79
C GLY A 110 17.49 4.69 11.52
N ALA A 111 18.30 4.45 10.49
CA ALA A 111 18.81 3.12 10.15
C ALA A 111 19.61 2.48 11.30
N ARG A 112 20.52 3.25 11.91
CA ARG A 112 21.26 2.81 13.10
C ARG A 112 20.34 2.39 14.24
N ARG A 113 19.37 3.24 14.58
CA ARG A 113 18.40 2.95 15.65
C ARG A 113 17.56 1.71 15.36
N ALA A 114 17.13 1.51 14.12
CA ALA A 114 16.36 0.34 13.72
C ALA A 114 17.19 -0.95 13.85
N VAL A 115 18.43 -0.96 13.34
CA VAL A 115 19.34 -2.09 13.45
C VAL A 115 19.70 -2.41 14.90
N GLU A 116 19.96 -1.38 15.72
CA GLU A 116 20.20 -1.53 17.16
C GLU A 116 18.98 -2.09 17.92
N ALA A 117 17.77 -1.81 17.42
CA ALA A 117 16.52 -2.39 17.90
C ALA A 117 16.26 -3.81 17.37
N GLY A 118 17.14 -4.35 16.52
CA GLY A 118 17.08 -5.72 16.00
C GLY A 118 16.30 -5.90 14.69
N PHE A 119 15.96 -4.82 13.99
CA PHE A 119 15.33 -4.96 12.66
C PHE A 119 16.32 -5.48 11.62
N THR A 120 15.88 -6.46 10.83
CA THR A 120 16.63 -7.00 9.68
C THR A 120 16.04 -6.58 8.34
N GLU A 121 14.89 -5.91 8.32
CA GLU A 121 14.30 -5.32 7.12
C GLU A 121 14.09 -3.83 7.34
N LEU A 122 14.74 -3.01 6.50
CA LEU A 122 14.65 -1.56 6.56
C LEU A 122 14.00 -1.02 5.29
N GLU A 123 13.22 0.04 5.45
CA GLU A 123 12.55 0.72 4.35
C GLU A 123 12.99 2.18 4.30
N VAL A 124 13.55 2.60 3.17
CA VAL A 124 14.06 3.96 2.96
C VAL A 124 13.22 4.65 1.90
N VAL A 125 12.73 5.84 2.18
CA VAL A 125 11.91 6.62 1.23
C VAL A 125 12.78 7.62 0.48
N VAL A 126 12.60 7.66 -0.84
CA VAL A 126 13.07 8.72 -1.73
C VAL A 126 11.91 9.11 -2.64
N SER A 127 11.64 10.39 -2.85
CA SER A 127 10.56 10.80 -3.75
C SER A 127 11.09 11.01 -5.16
N ALA A 128 10.33 10.57 -6.17
CA ALA A 128 10.60 10.89 -7.56
C ALA A 128 10.56 12.42 -7.79
N SER A 129 9.58 13.10 -7.19
CA SER A 129 9.47 14.56 -7.18
C SER A 129 10.46 15.22 -6.22
N ASP A 130 11.20 16.21 -6.70
CA ASP A 130 12.18 16.93 -5.88
C ASP A 130 11.48 17.88 -4.89
N THR A 131 10.40 18.54 -5.29
CA THR A 131 9.59 19.38 -4.38
C THR A 131 8.99 18.55 -3.25
N HIS A 132 8.42 17.38 -3.57
CA HIS A 132 7.90 16.48 -2.53
C HIS A 132 9.02 15.98 -1.62
N ASN A 133 10.18 15.63 -2.18
CA ASN A 133 11.30 15.16 -1.37
C ASN A 133 11.80 16.23 -0.38
N ARG A 134 11.86 17.50 -0.81
CA ARG A 134 12.19 18.62 0.08
C ARG A 134 11.13 18.83 1.15
N ALA A 135 9.85 18.77 0.79
CA ALA A 135 8.76 18.92 1.76
C ALA A 135 8.74 17.78 2.80
N ASN A 136 9.04 16.55 2.39
CA ASN A 136 8.94 15.36 3.22
C ASN A 136 10.21 15.09 4.03
N LEU A 137 11.39 15.27 3.44
CA LEU A 137 12.69 14.89 4.02
C LEU A 137 13.65 16.07 4.22
N ASN A 138 13.23 17.29 3.89
CA ASN A 138 14.05 18.52 3.98
C ASN A 138 15.37 18.45 3.19
N ARG A 139 15.34 17.80 2.01
CA ARG A 139 16.47 17.65 1.09
C ARG A 139 15.99 17.31 -0.32
N THR A 140 16.84 17.53 -1.32
CA THR A 140 16.60 17.11 -2.70
C THR A 140 16.50 15.60 -2.85
N THR A 141 15.92 15.16 -3.96
CA THR A 141 15.99 13.75 -4.38
C THR A 141 17.44 13.31 -4.56
N ALA A 142 18.29 14.16 -5.16
CA ALA A 142 19.70 13.86 -5.39
C ALA A 142 20.50 13.68 -4.09
N GLU A 143 20.31 14.56 -3.09
CA GLU A 143 20.93 14.43 -1.76
C GLU A 143 20.45 13.17 -1.05
N SER A 144 19.17 12.79 -1.18
CA SER A 144 18.66 11.55 -0.60
C SER A 144 19.31 10.32 -1.21
N LEU A 145 19.45 10.30 -2.54
CA LEU A 145 20.12 9.23 -3.26
C LEU A 145 21.60 9.11 -2.87
N ALA A 146 22.30 10.23 -2.66
CA ALA A 146 23.70 10.24 -2.23
C ALA A 146 23.92 9.62 -0.84
N GLU A 147 22.91 9.64 0.03
CA GLU A 147 22.98 9.02 1.36
C GLU A 147 22.63 7.52 1.36
N LEU A 148 22.05 6.98 0.29
CA LEU A 148 21.63 5.57 0.25
C LEU A 148 22.80 4.61 0.39
N GLY A 149 23.90 4.82 -0.34
CA GLY A 149 25.05 3.91 -0.35
C GLY A 149 25.59 3.65 1.07
N PRO A 150 26.01 4.69 1.82
CA PRO A 150 26.50 4.51 3.18
C PRO A 150 25.46 3.91 4.15
N LEU A 151 24.17 4.20 3.95
CA LEU A 151 23.08 3.64 4.77
C LEU A 151 22.94 2.13 4.53
N ILE A 152 22.88 1.73 3.26
CA ILE A 152 22.70 0.36 2.82
C ILE A 152 23.94 -0.47 3.22
N GLU A 153 25.15 0.05 2.99
CA GLU A 153 26.39 -0.59 3.44
C GLU A 153 26.39 -0.86 4.95
N TYR A 154 25.93 0.11 5.75
CA TYR A 154 25.80 -0.08 7.20
C TYR A 154 24.79 -1.18 7.55
N ALA A 155 23.62 -1.20 6.90
CA ALA A 155 22.58 -2.20 7.13
C ALA A 155 23.05 -3.62 6.75
N HIS A 156 23.63 -3.77 5.55
CA HIS A 156 24.18 -5.03 5.06
C HIS A 156 25.29 -5.56 5.97
N GLY A 157 26.17 -4.68 6.46
CA GLY A 157 27.22 -5.03 7.42
C GLY A 157 26.71 -5.58 8.77
N ARG A 158 25.39 -5.51 9.02
CA ARG A 158 24.72 -6.03 10.21
C ARG A 158 23.65 -7.06 9.90
N GLY A 159 23.64 -7.58 8.67
CA GLY A 159 22.71 -8.62 8.23
C GLY A 159 21.29 -8.12 8.00
N ALA A 160 21.08 -6.80 7.92
CA ALA A 160 19.80 -6.21 7.55
C ALA A 160 19.75 -5.95 6.04
N ARG A 161 18.56 -6.03 5.45
CA ARG A 161 18.28 -5.70 4.06
C ARG A 161 17.60 -4.34 3.94
N CYS A 162 17.67 -3.74 2.76
CA CYS A 162 17.10 -2.43 2.50
C CYS A 162 16.22 -2.43 1.26
N GLN A 163 14.94 -2.13 1.44
CA GLN A 163 14.05 -1.75 0.36
C GLN A 163 14.04 -0.23 0.20
N VAL A 164 14.12 0.25 -1.05
CA VAL A 164 13.94 1.67 -1.35
C VAL A 164 12.55 1.90 -1.93
N ILE A 165 11.76 2.72 -1.23
CA ILE A 165 10.44 3.18 -1.66
C ILE A 165 10.61 4.45 -2.49
N VAL A 166 10.18 4.42 -3.74
CA VAL A 166 10.05 5.60 -4.58
C VAL A 166 8.65 6.21 -4.40
N ALA A 167 8.55 7.25 -3.56
CA ALA A 167 7.31 7.99 -3.37
C ALA A 167 6.99 8.86 -4.61
N THR A 168 5.74 9.31 -4.74
CA THR A 168 5.25 10.12 -5.87
C THR A 168 5.50 9.45 -7.24
N SER A 169 5.46 8.12 -7.29
CA SER A 169 5.86 7.34 -8.47
C SER A 169 4.98 7.58 -9.70
N TRP A 170 3.70 7.90 -9.49
CA TRP A 170 2.70 8.12 -10.56
C TRP A 170 2.20 9.57 -10.65
N GLY A 171 2.74 10.46 -9.81
CA GLY A 171 2.31 11.85 -9.72
C GLY A 171 2.72 12.48 -8.39
N CYS A 172 2.75 13.81 -8.38
CA CYS A 172 3.12 14.61 -7.23
C CYS A 172 2.05 15.67 -6.95
N PRO A 173 1.66 15.90 -5.68
CA PRO A 173 0.71 16.96 -5.34
C PRO A 173 1.23 18.39 -5.63
N TYR A 174 2.54 18.56 -5.80
CA TYR A 174 3.17 19.85 -6.05
C TYR A 174 3.52 20.07 -7.52
N GLU A 175 4.12 19.05 -8.16
CA GLU A 175 4.66 19.14 -9.52
C GLU A 175 3.69 18.59 -10.57
N GLY A 176 2.59 17.95 -10.16
CA GLY A 176 1.62 17.35 -11.06
C GLY A 176 2.13 16.03 -11.62
N ASP A 177 2.22 15.93 -12.94
CA ASP A 177 2.68 14.71 -13.60
C ASP A 177 4.18 14.48 -13.38
N ILE A 178 4.52 13.25 -12.97
CA ILE A 178 5.90 12.79 -12.86
C ILE A 178 6.19 11.88 -14.05
N PRO A 179 7.16 12.22 -14.92
CA PRO A 179 7.56 11.36 -16.03
C PRO A 179 8.04 9.99 -15.54
N VAL A 180 7.65 8.91 -16.21
CA VAL A 180 8.06 7.54 -15.86
C VAL A 180 9.59 7.41 -15.78
N GLU A 181 10.33 8.06 -16.69
CA GLU A 181 11.79 8.05 -16.68
C GLU A 181 12.42 8.62 -15.40
N GLN A 182 11.74 9.58 -14.75
CA GLN A 182 12.21 10.15 -13.50
C GLN A 182 12.11 9.12 -12.37
N THR A 183 10.97 8.43 -12.26
CA THR A 183 10.76 7.34 -11.30
C THR A 183 11.72 6.17 -11.55
N VAL A 184 11.88 5.75 -12.81
CA VAL A 184 12.84 4.70 -13.21
C VAL A 184 14.28 5.14 -12.94
N GLY A 185 14.61 6.41 -13.11
CA GLY A 185 15.91 6.99 -12.79
C GLY A 185 16.25 6.91 -11.31
N VAL A 186 15.30 7.23 -10.43
CA VAL A 186 15.47 7.08 -8.97
C VAL A 186 15.65 5.61 -8.60
N ALA A 187 14.84 4.71 -9.17
CA ALA A 187 14.99 3.27 -8.98
C ALA A 187 16.37 2.75 -9.41
N ARG A 188 16.88 3.22 -10.56
CA ARG A 188 18.22 2.89 -11.05
C ARG A 188 19.31 3.29 -10.06
N ALA A 189 19.23 4.53 -9.55
CA ALA A 189 20.20 5.05 -8.59
C ALA A 189 20.14 4.28 -7.26
N ALA A 190 18.94 3.93 -6.79
CA ALA A 190 18.75 3.13 -5.59
C ALA A 190 19.37 1.73 -5.71
N LEU A 191 19.14 1.03 -6.83
CA LEU A 191 19.75 -0.28 -7.09
C LEU A 191 21.28 -0.18 -7.22
N ALA A 192 21.79 0.86 -7.89
CA ALA A 192 23.23 1.11 -7.99
C ALA A 192 23.88 1.41 -6.62
N ALA A 193 23.11 1.96 -5.67
CA ALA A 193 23.53 2.17 -4.28
C ALA A 193 23.42 0.90 -3.40
N GLY A 194 22.95 -0.22 -3.96
CA GLY A 194 22.90 -1.52 -3.28
C GLY A 194 21.52 -1.93 -2.73
N ALA A 195 20.42 -1.25 -3.10
CA ALA A 195 19.10 -1.62 -2.62
C ALA A 195 18.74 -3.08 -2.98
N ASP A 196 18.21 -3.82 -2.01
CA ASP A 196 17.80 -5.23 -2.16
C ASP A 196 16.52 -5.39 -2.97
N SER A 197 15.63 -4.39 -2.89
CA SER A 197 14.34 -4.38 -3.56
C SER A 197 13.82 -2.96 -3.69
N LEU A 198 12.80 -2.79 -4.54
CA LEU A 198 12.13 -1.52 -4.77
C LEU A 198 10.68 -1.59 -4.33
N ALA A 199 10.12 -0.44 -3.96
CA ALA A 199 8.67 -0.24 -3.89
C ALA A 199 8.27 1.05 -4.60
N TYR A 200 7.12 1.06 -5.25
CA TYR A 200 6.54 2.29 -5.84
C TYR A 200 5.31 2.71 -5.07
N GLY A 201 5.35 3.96 -4.56
CA GLY A 201 4.27 4.56 -3.79
C GLY A 201 3.43 5.54 -4.61
N ASP A 202 2.13 5.27 -4.68
CA ASP A 202 1.10 6.19 -5.15
C ASP A 202 0.65 7.13 -4.03
N THR A 203 1.58 7.97 -3.58
CA THR A 203 1.49 8.77 -2.33
C THR A 203 0.20 9.59 -2.16
N THR A 204 -0.43 9.98 -3.27
CA THR A 204 -1.63 10.81 -3.28
C THR A 204 -2.78 10.20 -4.08
N GLY A 205 -2.71 8.90 -4.43
CA GLY A 205 -3.76 8.21 -5.18
C GLY A 205 -3.98 8.81 -6.58
N MET A 206 -2.91 9.01 -7.34
CA MET A 206 -2.90 9.56 -8.69
C MET A 206 -2.74 8.49 -9.78
N ALA A 207 -2.44 7.25 -9.41
CA ALA A 207 -2.30 6.17 -10.37
C ALA A 207 -3.66 5.74 -10.97
N THR A 208 -3.60 5.33 -12.23
CA THR A 208 -4.68 4.68 -12.96
C THR A 208 -4.11 3.45 -13.67
N PRO A 209 -4.95 2.47 -14.10
CA PRO A 209 -4.48 1.23 -14.72
C PRO A 209 -3.45 1.43 -15.84
N THR A 210 -3.69 2.36 -16.77
CA THR A 210 -2.74 2.64 -17.87
C THR A 210 -1.40 3.19 -17.40
N ARG A 211 -1.40 4.01 -16.33
CA ARG A 211 -0.16 4.53 -15.72
C ARG A 211 0.60 3.43 -14.96
N VAL A 212 -0.12 2.47 -14.36
CA VAL A 212 0.48 1.29 -13.73
C VAL A 212 1.12 0.40 -14.78
N GLU A 213 0.44 0.11 -15.88
CA GLU A 213 0.98 -0.67 -17.00
C GLU A 213 2.28 -0.06 -17.55
N ASP A 214 2.30 1.26 -17.79
CA ASP A 214 3.48 1.95 -18.30
C ASP A 214 4.66 1.88 -17.32
N LEU A 215 4.49 2.37 -16.08
CA LEU A 215 5.60 2.39 -15.12
C LEU A 215 6.11 0.98 -14.78
N VAL A 216 5.21 0.02 -14.50
CA VAL A 216 5.62 -1.34 -14.16
C VAL A 216 6.29 -2.02 -15.35
N GLY A 217 5.75 -1.83 -16.57
CA GLY A 217 6.35 -2.36 -17.79
C GLY A 217 7.78 -1.85 -18.01
N ARG A 218 7.98 -0.53 -17.98
CA ARG A 218 9.31 0.09 -18.16
C ARG A 218 10.30 -0.31 -17.06
N THR A 219 9.81 -0.50 -15.83
CA THR A 219 10.63 -1.00 -14.72
C THR A 219 11.04 -2.46 -14.93
N ARG A 220 10.14 -3.32 -15.41
CA ARG A 220 10.46 -4.73 -15.71
C ARG A 220 11.40 -4.87 -16.90
N GLU A 221 11.29 -4.00 -17.91
CA GLU A 221 12.25 -3.92 -19.02
C GLU A 221 13.65 -3.53 -18.51
N ALA A 222 13.73 -2.55 -17.60
CA ALA A 222 15.00 -2.06 -17.08
C ALA A 222 15.64 -3.00 -16.04
N PHE A 223 14.82 -3.68 -15.24
CA PHE A 223 15.23 -4.46 -14.07
C PHE A 223 14.38 -5.74 -13.92
N PRO A 224 14.54 -6.72 -14.83
CA PRO A 224 13.64 -7.88 -14.90
C PRO A 224 13.61 -8.71 -13.61
N ASP A 225 14.76 -8.88 -12.95
CA ASP A 225 14.91 -9.75 -11.78
C ASP A 225 14.70 -9.03 -10.44
N THR A 226 14.42 -7.71 -10.46
CA THR A 226 14.29 -6.93 -9.23
C THR A 226 12.94 -7.20 -8.55
N SER A 227 12.99 -7.49 -7.25
CA SER A 227 11.78 -7.53 -6.42
C SER A 227 11.15 -6.14 -6.36
N LEU A 228 9.86 -6.06 -6.70
CA LEU A 228 9.11 -4.81 -6.79
C LEU A 228 7.80 -4.95 -6.02
N ALA A 229 7.65 -4.18 -4.94
CA ALA A 229 6.40 -4.01 -4.23
C ALA A 229 5.63 -2.79 -4.76
N LEU A 230 4.30 -2.81 -4.70
CA LEU A 230 3.47 -1.66 -5.06
C LEU A 230 2.59 -1.23 -3.90
N HIS A 231 2.57 0.08 -3.66
CA HIS A 231 1.87 0.72 -2.57
C HIS A 231 0.87 1.70 -3.16
N PHE A 232 -0.41 1.32 -3.17
CA PHE A 232 -1.48 2.13 -3.75
C PHE A 232 -2.31 2.80 -2.68
N HIS A 233 -2.52 4.11 -2.83
CA HIS A 233 -3.58 4.80 -2.14
C HIS A 233 -4.89 4.70 -2.93
N ASN A 234 -6.01 4.74 -2.21
CA ASN A 234 -7.35 4.72 -2.78
C ASN A 234 -8.02 6.09 -2.80
N THR A 235 -7.24 7.18 -2.70
CA THR A 235 -7.68 8.58 -2.61
C THR A 235 -8.64 8.99 -3.73
N ARG A 236 -8.54 8.37 -4.92
CA ARG A 236 -9.43 8.59 -6.09
C ARG A 236 -10.21 7.34 -6.51
N GLY A 237 -10.31 6.33 -5.65
CA GLY A 237 -11.10 5.12 -5.89
C GLY A 237 -10.50 4.16 -6.92
N THR A 238 -9.21 4.30 -7.27
CA THR A 238 -8.54 3.47 -8.29
C THR A 238 -7.64 2.39 -7.71
N GLY A 239 -7.49 2.31 -6.39
CA GLY A 239 -6.47 1.47 -5.74
C GLY A 239 -6.57 -0.02 -6.06
N LEU A 240 -7.75 -0.64 -5.90
CA LEU A 240 -7.95 -2.06 -6.23
C LEU A 240 -7.87 -2.34 -7.74
N ALA A 241 -8.29 -1.39 -8.58
CA ALA A 241 -8.15 -1.52 -10.03
C ALA A 241 -6.67 -1.47 -10.45
N ASN A 242 -5.87 -0.63 -9.80
CA ASN A 242 -4.43 -0.55 -9.99
C ASN A 242 -3.72 -1.82 -9.51
N LEU A 243 -4.12 -2.36 -8.35
CA LEU A 243 -3.64 -3.65 -7.86
C LEU A 243 -3.94 -4.78 -8.85
N LEU A 244 -5.19 -4.89 -9.30
CA LEU A 244 -5.59 -5.90 -10.30
C LEU A 244 -4.77 -5.79 -11.59
N THR A 245 -4.50 -4.56 -12.03
CA THR A 245 -3.69 -4.30 -13.21
C THR A 245 -2.25 -4.79 -13.00
N ALA A 246 -1.65 -4.48 -11.85
CA ALA A 246 -0.32 -4.95 -11.49
C ALA A 246 -0.23 -6.47 -11.35
N LEU A 247 -1.27 -7.14 -10.83
CA LEU A 247 -1.34 -8.61 -10.78
C LEU A 247 -1.23 -9.23 -12.17
N ARG A 248 -1.92 -8.67 -13.16
CA ARG A 248 -1.84 -9.14 -14.56
C ARG A 248 -0.45 -8.96 -15.17
N LEU A 249 0.35 -8.05 -14.63
CA LEU A 249 1.74 -7.83 -15.00
C LEU A 249 2.71 -8.71 -14.21
N GLY A 250 2.20 -9.62 -13.37
CA GLY A 250 2.99 -10.57 -12.59
C GLY A 250 3.56 -10.01 -11.29
N VAL A 251 3.11 -8.85 -10.81
CA VAL A 251 3.51 -8.33 -9.49
C VAL A 251 2.86 -9.15 -8.39
N THR A 252 3.64 -9.53 -7.38
CA THR A 252 3.19 -10.39 -6.26
C THR A 252 3.28 -9.72 -4.90
N ASP A 253 3.86 -8.54 -4.79
CA ASP A 253 4.16 -7.91 -3.51
C ASP A 253 3.41 -6.57 -3.43
N PHE A 254 2.53 -6.42 -2.44
CA PHE A 254 1.68 -5.25 -2.29
C PHE A 254 1.64 -4.77 -0.85
N ASP A 255 1.54 -3.46 -0.70
CA ASP A 255 1.25 -2.83 0.58
C ASP A 255 -0.24 -2.53 0.70
N ALA A 256 -0.78 -2.73 1.90
CA ALA A 256 -2.12 -2.34 2.25
C ALA A 256 -2.18 -1.94 3.73
N SER A 257 -3.19 -1.17 4.11
CA SER A 257 -3.39 -0.75 5.50
C SER A 257 -4.71 -1.27 6.03
N VAL A 258 -4.72 -1.86 7.21
CA VAL A 258 -5.92 -2.31 7.92
C VAL A 258 -6.96 -1.20 8.00
N GLY A 259 -8.23 -1.49 7.70
CA GLY A 259 -9.30 -0.49 7.69
C GLY A 259 -9.24 0.49 6.52
N GLY A 260 -8.18 0.46 5.71
CA GLY A 260 -7.83 1.53 4.77
C GLY A 260 -7.27 2.78 5.48
N LEU A 261 -6.68 2.59 6.67
CA LEU A 261 -6.05 3.65 7.44
C LEU A 261 -4.95 4.37 6.66
N GLY A 262 -4.63 5.56 7.13
CA GLY A 262 -3.69 6.47 6.51
C GLY A 262 -4.39 7.54 5.71
N GLY A 263 -3.59 8.33 5.00
CA GLY A 263 -4.07 9.52 4.33
C GLY A 263 -2.89 10.37 3.94
N CYS A 264 -3.07 11.22 2.94
CA CYS A 264 -2.04 12.19 2.59
C CYS A 264 -2.37 13.54 3.25
N PRO A 265 -1.46 14.15 4.04
CA PRO A 265 -1.68 15.49 4.58
C PRO A 265 -1.88 16.54 3.47
N TYR A 266 -1.44 16.22 2.24
CA TYR A 266 -1.56 17.06 1.05
C TYR A 266 -2.87 16.88 0.28
N ALA A 267 -3.74 15.94 0.69
CA ALA A 267 -5.09 15.77 0.14
C ALA A 267 -6.13 15.67 1.29
N PRO A 268 -6.41 16.78 2.00
CA PRO A 268 -7.32 16.77 3.15
C PRO A 268 -8.71 16.24 2.78
N GLY A 269 -9.17 15.21 3.50
CA GLY A 269 -10.52 14.65 3.36
C GLY A 269 -10.66 13.49 2.36
N ALA A 270 -9.58 13.08 1.70
CA ALA A 270 -9.59 11.90 0.84
C ALA A 270 -9.01 10.67 1.57
N SER A 271 -9.43 9.46 1.16
CA SER A 271 -8.98 8.20 1.75
C SER A 271 -7.47 7.97 1.60
N GLY A 272 -6.92 7.13 2.48
CA GLY A 272 -5.52 6.72 2.49
C GLY A 272 -5.23 5.51 1.62
N ASN A 273 -4.65 4.50 2.23
CA ASN A 273 -4.24 3.26 1.59
C ASN A 273 -5.42 2.44 1.08
N ILE A 274 -5.16 1.49 0.17
CA ILE A 274 -6.09 0.37 -0.03
C ILE A 274 -6.24 -0.41 1.28
N ALA A 275 -7.48 -0.81 1.61
CA ALA A 275 -7.76 -1.54 2.83
C ALA A 275 -7.29 -3.00 2.72
N THR A 276 -6.52 -3.49 3.69
CA THR A 276 -5.95 -4.85 3.66
C THR A 276 -7.04 -5.92 3.52
N GLU A 277 -8.15 -5.76 4.24
CA GLU A 277 -9.27 -6.68 4.20
C GLU A 277 -10.05 -6.64 2.87
N GLU A 278 -10.05 -5.50 2.17
CA GLU A 278 -10.65 -5.40 0.83
C GLU A 278 -9.77 -6.12 -0.21
N VAL A 279 -8.45 -6.01 -0.07
CA VAL A 279 -7.50 -6.76 -0.90
C VAL A 279 -7.66 -8.25 -0.65
N VAL A 280 -7.63 -8.69 0.60
CA VAL A 280 -7.78 -10.12 0.96
C VAL A 280 -9.12 -10.66 0.49
N HIS A 281 -10.22 -9.91 0.70
CA HIS A 281 -11.55 -10.31 0.24
C HIS A 281 -11.62 -10.49 -1.29
N MET A 282 -11.12 -9.51 -2.06
CA MET A 282 -11.11 -9.57 -3.51
C MET A 282 -10.27 -10.75 -4.02
N LEU A 283 -9.06 -10.91 -3.49
CA LEU A 283 -8.14 -11.96 -3.93
C LEU A 283 -8.61 -13.36 -3.57
N ALA A 284 -9.18 -13.54 -2.37
CA ALA A 284 -9.77 -14.81 -1.97
C ALA A 284 -10.90 -15.24 -2.93
N ASP A 285 -11.77 -14.31 -3.34
CA ASP A 285 -12.85 -14.64 -4.29
C ASP A 285 -12.35 -14.88 -5.72
N MET A 286 -11.24 -14.24 -6.10
CA MET A 286 -10.54 -14.51 -7.35
C MET A 286 -9.74 -15.83 -7.34
N GLY A 287 -9.62 -16.50 -6.20
CA GLY A 287 -8.82 -17.72 -6.04
C GLY A 287 -7.31 -17.48 -5.95
N VAL A 288 -6.89 -16.28 -5.55
CA VAL A 288 -5.48 -15.92 -5.32
C VAL A 288 -5.15 -16.01 -3.83
N GLU A 289 -4.16 -16.81 -3.48
CA GLU A 289 -3.76 -17.03 -2.08
C GLU A 289 -3.02 -15.82 -1.50
N THR A 290 -3.34 -15.45 -0.26
CA THR A 290 -2.57 -14.47 0.54
C THR A 290 -1.98 -15.08 1.80
N GLY A 291 -2.61 -16.15 2.33
CA GLY A 291 -2.31 -16.74 3.64
C GLY A 291 -2.93 -15.99 4.82
N VAL A 292 -3.72 -14.94 4.55
CA VAL A 292 -4.34 -14.10 5.59
C VAL A 292 -5.75 -14.59 5.91
N ASP A 293 -6.05 -14.74 7.19
CA ASP A 293 -7.39 -15.01 7.72
C ASP A 293 -8.22 -13.71 7.71
N LEU A 294 -9.22 -13.67 6.83
CA LEU A 294 -10.07 -12.51 6.64
C LEU A 294 -10.94 -12.19 7.87
N GLU A 295 -11.45 -13.19 8.59
CA GLU A 295 -12.31 -12.93 9.75
C GLU A 295 -11.48 -12.33 10.89
N LEU A 296 -10.30 -12.89 11.16
CA LEU A 296 -9.37 -12.29 12.13
C LEU A 296 -8.97 -10.88 11.71
N LEU A 297 -8.69 -10.64 10.42
CA LEU A 297 -8.34 -9.31 9.94
C LEU A 297 -9.48 -8.30 10.11
N LEU A 298 -10.75 -8.70 9.95
CA LEU A 298 -11.90 -7.84 10.20
C LEU A 298 -12.02 -7.45 11.67
N ASP A 299 -11.73 -8.36 12.61
CA ASP A 299 -11.66 -8.04 14.03
C ASP A 299 -10.54 -7.03 14.32
N VAL A 300 -9.39 -7.17 13.65
CA VAL A 300 -8.30 -6.19 13.78
C VAL A 300 -8.67 -4.85 13.15
N ALA A 301 -9.40 -4.82 12.03
CA ALA A 301 -9.89 -3.58 11.43
C ALA A 301 -10.91 -2.85 12.32
N ALA A 302 -11.79 -3.57 13.00
CA ALA A 302 -12.65 -3.01 14.04
C ALA A 302 -11.84 -2.46 15.23
N THR A 303 -10.76 -3.13 15.61
CA THR A 303 -9.82 -2.66 16.64
C THR A 303 -9.14 -1.36 16.20
N ALA A 304 -8.64 -1.31 14.96
CA ALA A 304 -7.99 -0.15 14.38
C ALA A 304 -8.93 1.06 14.36
N GLU A 305 -10.18 0.89 13.91
CA GLU A 305 -11.24 1.90 13.98
C GLU A 305 -11.45 2.45 15.40
N ARG A 306 -11.57 1.56 16.38
CA ARG A 306 -11.72 1.96 17.78
C ARG A 306 -10.53 2.79 18.27
N LEU A 307 -9.31 2.42 17.87
CA LEU A 307 -8.08 3.08 18.29
C LEU A 307 -7.95 4.50 17.71
N VAL A 308 -8.34 4.70 16.45
CA VAL A 308 -8.30 6.02 15.80
C VAL A 308 -9.49 6.89 16.16
N GLY A 309 -10.58 6.29 16.66
CA GLY A 309 -11.74 7.01 17.21
C GLY A 309 -12.65 7.62 16.14
N HIS A 310 -12.51 7.23 14.88
CA HIS A 310 -13.40 7.60 13.78
C HIS A 310 -13.61 6.41 12.85
N GLN A 311 -14.64 6.53 12.00
CA GLN A 311 -14.96 5.48 11.04
C GLN A 311 -13.87 5.35 9.97
N VAL A 312 -13.37 4.12 9.77
CA VAL A 312 -12.38 3.79 8.72
C VAL A 312 -13.06 3.48 7.37
N PRO A 313 -12.39 3.73 6.23
CA PRO A 313 -13.03 3.72 4.90
C PRO A 313 -13.40 2.33 4.35
N SER A 314 -12.84 1.25 4.90
CA SER A 314 -13.11 -0.12 4.45
C SER A 314 -14.60 -0.45 4.39
N GLN A 315 -15.06 -0.83 3.19
CA GLN A 315 -16.42 -1.28 2.92
C GLN A 315 -16.61 -2.75 3.30
N VAL A 316 -15.58 -3.58 3.19
CA VAL A 316 -15.66 -4.98 3.63
C VAL A 316 -15.82 -5.08 5.14
N LEU A 317 -15.23 -4.15 5.93
CA LEU A 317 -15.52 -4.06 7.36
C LEU A 317 -17.02 -3.76 7.63
N ARG A 318 -17.65 -2.91 6.82
CA ARG A 318 -19.07 -2.54 6.98
C ARG A 318 -20.02 -3.65 6.53
N ALA A 319 -19.78 -4.19 5.34
CA ALA A 319 -20.68 -5.13 4.68
C ALA A 319 -20.44 -6.57 5.16
N GLY A 320 -19.22 -6.88 5.60
CA GLY A 320 -18.72 -8.23 5.74
C GLY A 320 -18.24 -8.83 4.41
N PRO A 321 -17.62 -10.02 4.46
CA PRO A 321 -17.28 -10.74 3.24
C PRO A 321 -18.55 -11.14 2.49
N ARG A 322 -18.44 -11.35 1.18
CA ARG A 322 -19.60 -11.72 0.33
C ARG A 322 -20.32 -13.01 0.77
N SER A 323 -19.67 -13.85 1.56
CA SER A 323 -20.22 -15.10 2.12
C SER A 323 -21.15 -14.84 3.32
N ARG A 324 -21.14 -13.64 3.90
CA ARG A 324 -22.00 -13.26 5.02
C ARG A 324 -23.43 -13.08 4.55
N THR A 325 -24.33 -13.91 5.04
CA THR A 325 -25.78 -13.82 4.78
C THR A 325 -26.50 -13.04 5.87
N VAL A 326 -27.58 -12.34 5.52
CA VAL A 326 -28.51 -11.73 6.49
C VAL A 326 -29.70 -12.64 6.79
N PRO A 327 -30.29 -12.59 8.00
CA PRO A 327 -31.47 -13.39 8.31
C PRO A 327 -32.64 -13.12 7.36
N THR A 328 -33.37 -14.18 6.97
CA THR A 328 -34.59 -14.04 6.18
C THR A 328 -35.61 -13.16 6.92
N PRO A 329 -36.17 -12.12 6.28
CA PRO A 329 -37.23 -11.29 6.85
C PRO A 329 -38.38 -12.13 7.39
N ALA A 330 -38.96 -11.74 8.52
CA ALA A 330 -39.99 -12.52 9.21
C ALA A 330 -41.18 -12.86 8.30
N ASN A 331 -41.62 -11.90 7.48
CA ASN A 331 -42.72 -12.07 6.51
C ASN A 331 -42.43 -13.02 5.34
N LEU A 332 -41.20 -13.50 5.21
CA LEU A 332 -40.77 -14.47 4.20
C LEU A 332 -40.37 -15.82 4.82
N ARG A 333 -40.47 -15.97 6.14
CA ARG A 333 -40.21 -17.23 6.81
C ARG A 333 -41.38 -18.18 6.53
N PRO A 334 -41.14 -19.44 6.13
CA PRO A 334 -42.22 -20.39 5.93
C PRO A 334 -42.96 -20.66 7.26
N GLY A 335 -44.25 -20.29 7.33
CA GLY A 335 -45.19 -20.75 8.36
C GLY A 335 -45.41 -19.85 9.59
N ASP A 336 -45.87 -18.61 9.39
CA ASP A 336 -46.72 -17.91 10.38
C ASP A 336 -48.20 -18.14 10.06
#